data_AF-Q5D9P2-F1
#
_entry.id   AF-Q5D9P2-F1
#
_cell.length_a   1.000
_cell.length_b   1.000
_cell.length_c   1.000
_cell.angle_alpha   90.00
_cell.angle_beta   90.00
_cell.angle_gamma   90.00
#
_symmetry.space_group_name_H-M   'P 1'
#
loop_
_entity.id
_entity.type
_entity.pdbx_description
1 polymer ?
#
loop_
_entity_poly.entity_id
_entity_poly.type
_entity_poly.pdbx_seq_one_letter_code
_entity_poly.pdbx_strand_id
1 'polypeptide(L)'
;MEDQLLFENLDEKLEDENGFITANWLSITFDLNVGASRRLMESYLLSRDKLSSVYLLTGISTQGEILVRLADSDQLSVAKQSFAFPPKCVVYSIQRRKCKDSLSLAFCDLLHNISGDQLKRLTSIPWDPSTNPSRKPLSGQENQETALYILKAPVDTPVLPNLATSGRSNKIRTSDFKNFF
;
A
#
# COMPACT_ATOMS: atom_id res chain seq x y z
N MET A 1 1.53 -29.12 5.28
CA MET A 1 0.13 -29.61 5.17
C MET A 1 -0.83 -28.45 5.29
N GLU A 2 -0.67 -27.57 6.29
CA GLU A 2 -1.47 -26.34 6.45
C GLU A 2 -1.28 -25.32 5.31
N ASP A 3 -0.03 -25.07 4.87
CA ASP A 3 0.25 -24.19 3.72
C ASP A 3 -0.38 -24.67 2.40
N GLN A 4 -0.58 -25.99 2.26
CA GLN A 4 -1.12 -26.57 1.03
C GLN A 4 -2.63 -26.36 0.92
N LEU A 5 -3.35 -26.56 2.03
CA LEU A 5 -4.78 -26.22 2.12
C LEU A 5 -5.00 -24.71 1.93
N LEU A 6 -4.10 -23.89 2.47
CA LEU A 6 -4.15 -22.44 2.28
C LEU A 6 -4.01 -22.08 0.80
N PHE A 7 -3.04 -22.67 0.09
CA PHE A 7 -2.86 -22.43 -1.34
C PHE A 7 -4.03 -22.93 -2.20
N GLU A 8 -4.68 -24.03 -1.82
CA GLU A 8 -5.90 -24.50 -2.49
C GLU A 8 -7.06 -23.48 -2.35
N ASN A 9 -7.24 -22.89 -1.17
CA ASN A 9 -8.22 -21.81 -0.97
C ASN A 9 -7.90 -20.57 -1.80
N LEU A 10 -6.60 -20.24 -1.96
CA LEU A 10 -6.18 -19.13 -2.82
C LEU A 10 -6.43 -19.43 -4.30
N ASP A 11 -6.17 -20.67 -4.73
CA ASP A 11 -6.48 -21.11 -6.09
C ASP A 11 -7.98 -20.98 -6.37
N GLU A 12 -8.85 -21.44 -5.45
CA GLU A 12 -10.31 -21.29 -5.56
C GLU A 12 -10.71 -19.81 -5.66
N LYS A 13 -10.14 -18.94 -4.81
CA LYS A 13 -10.43 -17.50 -4.83
C LYS A 13 -10.11 -16.85 -6.17
N LEU A 14 -9.07 -17.33 -6.85
CA LEU A 14 -8.62 -16.79 -8.12
C LEU A 14 -9.42 -17.30 -9.34
N GLU A 15 -10.25 -18.33 -9.18
CA GLU A 15 -11.16 -18.78 -10.24
C GLU A 15 -12.38 -17.85 -10.40
N ASP A 16 -12.66 -16.99 -9.41
CA ASP A 16 -13.62 -15.89 -9.56
C ASP A 16 -13.19 -14.94 -10.70
N GLU A 17 -14.14 -14.47 -11.53
CA GLU A 17 -13.82 -13.59 -12.67
C GLU A 17 -13.07 -12.30 -12.29
N ASN A 18 -13.29 -11.82 -11.05
CA ASN A 18 -12.63 -10.66 -10.46
C ASN A 18 -11.77 -11.05 -9.24
N GLY A 19 -11.23 -12.27 -9.25
CA GLY A 19 -10.39 -12.79 -8.18
C GLY A 19 -9.07 -12.04 -8.07
N PHE A 20 -8.96 -11.17 -7.07
CA PHE A 20 -7.71 -10.55 -6.65
C PHE A 20 -7.37 -11.00 -5.23
N ILE A 21 -6.10 -11.30 -5.01
CA ILE A 21 -5.54 -11.52 -3.68
C ILE A 21 -4.66 -10.32 -3.35
N THR A 22 -5.03 -9.59 -2.30
CA THR A 22 -4.22 -8.51 -1.71
C THR A 22 -3.79 -8.88 -0.29
N ALA A 23 -2.77 -8.19 0.24
CA ALA A 23 -2.33 -8.43 1.61
C ALA A 23 -3.43 -8.10 2.64
N ASN A 24 -4.27 -7.12 2.34
CA ASN A 24 -5.41 -6.76 3.19
C ASN A 24 -6.46 -7.86 3.18
N TRP A 25 -6.82 -8.37 1.99
CA TRP A 25 -7.78 -9.46 1.85
C TRP A 25 -7.31 -10.72 2.61
N LEU A 26 -6.03 -11.09 2.48
CA LEU A 26 -5.46 -12.21 3.22
C LEU A 26 -5.46 -11.99 4.73
N SER A 27 -5.09 -10.78 5.17
CA SER A 27 -5.05 -10.41 6.59
C SER A 27 -6.43 -10.57 7.23
N ILE A 28 -7.47 -10.12 6.53
CA ILE A 28 -8.86 -10.18 7.02
C ILE A 28 -9.40 -11.61 6.96
N THR A 29 -9.20 -12.31 5.84
CA THR A 29 -9.77 -13.66 5.60
C THR A 29 -9.14 -14.73 6.48
N PHE A 30 -7.83 -14.65 6.72
CA PHE A 30 -7.07 -15.68 7.45
C PHE A 30 -6.59 -15.23 8.83
N ASP A 31 -7.05 -14.07 9.32
CA ASP A 31 -6.65 -13.48 10.60
C ASP A 31 -5.12 -13.33 10.77
N LEU A 32 -4.45 -12.95 9.69
CA LEU A 32 -3.00 -12.77 9.65
C LEU A 32 -2.63 -11.30 9.86
N ASN A 33 -1.48 -11.02 10.48
CA ASN A 33 -0.91 -9.67 10.40
C ASN A 33 -0.54 -9.34 8.93
N VAL A 34 -0.61 -8.06 8.54
CA VAL A 34 -0.25 -7.60 7.18
C VAL A 34 1.14 -8.05 6.72
N GLY A 35 2.12 -8.14 7.64
CA GLY A 35 3.47 -8.63 7.33
C GLY A 35 3.49 -10.12 7.00
N ALA A 36 2.75 -10.94 7.75
CA ALA A 36 2.61 -12.37 7.47
C ALA A 36 1.86 -12.59 6.15
N SER A 37 0.82 -11.80 5.90
CA SER A 37 0.04 -11.82 4.66
C SER A 37 0.92 -11.52 3.43
N ARG A 38 1.81 -10.52 3.50
CA ARG A 38 2.76 -10.23 2.41
C ARG A 38 3.72 -11.38 2.14
N ARG A 39 4.29 -12.01 3.17
CA ARG A 39 5.17 -13.18 3.00
C ARG A 39 4.44 -14.36 2.39
N LEU A 40 3.18 -14.57 2.79
CA LEU A 40 2.32 -15.61 2.22
C LEU A 40 2.07 -15.34 0.72
N MET A 41 1.77 -14.10 0.33
CA MET A 41 1.63 -13.73 -1.08
C MET A 41 2.90 -14.03 -1.88
N GLU A 42 4.06 -13.64 -1.37
CA GLU A 42 5.35 -13.90 -2.03
C GLU A 42 5.59 -15.40 -2.19
N SER A 43 5.34 -16.19 -1.14
CA SER A 43 5.46 -17.64 -1.17
C SER A 43 4.50 -18.28 -2.18
N TYR A 44 3.23 -17.86 -2.19
CA TYR A 44 2.22 -18.36 -3.12
C TYR A 44 2.57 -18.03 -4.58
N LEU A 45 3.03 -16.81 -4.84
CA LEU A 45 3.46 -16.37 -6.17
C LEU A 45 4.65 -17.19 -6.69
N LEU A 46 5.58 -17.58 -5.82
CA LEU A 46 6.72 -18.45 -6.18
C LEU A 46 6.31 -19.91 -6.38
N SER A 47 5.22 -20.34 -5.76
CA SER A 47 4.76 -21.74 -5.75
C SER A 47 3.78 -22.10 -6.88
N ARG A 48 3.36 -21.10 -7.66
CA ARG A 48 2.33 -21.24 -8.69
C ARG A 48 2.77 -20.59 -10.00
N ASP A 49 2.70 -21.36 -11.07
CA ASP A 49 2.93 -20.86 -12.41
C ASP A 49 1.68 -20.14 -12.95
N LYS A 50 1.88 -19.27 -13.95
CA LYS A 50 0.80 -18.57 -14.69
C LYS A 50 -0.07 -17.64 -13.84
N LEU A 51 0.52 -17.00 -12.84
CA LEU A 51 -0.09 -15.90 -12.12
C LEU A 51 0.40 -14.57 -12.68
N SER A 52 -0.49 -13.60 -12.76
CA SER A 52 -0.16 -12.19 -12.96
C SER A 52 -0.07 -11.52 -11.61
N SER A 53 0.87 -10.59 -11.47
CA SER A 53 1.02 -9.80 -10.25
C SER A 53 1.23 -8.33 -10.56
N VAL A 54 0.70 -7.49 -9.66
CA VAL A 54 0.97 -6.06 -9.61
C VAL A 54 1.93 -5.79 -8.47
N TYR A 55 2.94 -4.98 -8.74
CA TYR A 55 3.92 -4.54 -7.76
C TYR A 55 3.70 -3.08 -7.38
N LEU A 56 3.91 -2.77 -6.11
CA LEU A 56 4.01 -1.41 -5.60
C LEU A 56 5.48 -1.05 -5.44
N LEU A 57 5.90 -0.01 -6.14
CA LEU A 57 7.24 0.55 -6.10
C LEU A 57 7.22 1.86 -5.32
N THR A 58 8.10 1.99 -4.33
CA THR A 58 8.28 3.23 -3.56
C THR A 58 9.74 3.63 -3.51
N GLY A 59 10.02 4.91 -3.71
CA GLY A 59 11.39 5.42 -3.73
C GLY A 59 11.47 6.88 -4.15
N ILE A 60 12.67 7.32 -4.52
CA ILE A 60 12.92 8.68 -5.02
C ILE A 60 13.03 8.64 -6.55
N SER A 61 12.31 9.52 -7.23
CA SER A 61 12.34 9.67 -8.68
C SER A 61 13.68 10.22 -9.16
N THR A 62 13.95 10.10 -10.46
CA THR A 62 15.11 10.75 -11.10
C THR A 62 15.12 12.28 -10.95
N GLN A 63 13.97 12.89 -10.63
CA GLN A 63 13.80 14.32 -10.39
C GLN A 63 13.97 14.69 -8.90
N GLY A 64 14.22 13.73 -8.02
CA GLY A 64 14.40 13.97 -6.58
C GLY A 64 13.11 13.99 -5.74
N GLU A 65 11.97 13.58 -6.32
CA GLU A 65 10.67 13.58 -5.63
C GLU A 65 10.33 12.19 -5.07
N ILE A 66 9.47 12.11 -4.05
CA ILE A 66 8.92 10.82 -3.62
C ILE A 66 7.99 10.29 -4.71
N LEU A 67 8.30 9.10 -5.23
CA LEU A 67 7.52 8.42 -6.24
C LEU A 67 6.93 7.14 -5.67
N VAL A 68 5.62 6.97 -5.87
CA VAL A 68 4.87 5.76 -5.59
C VAL A 68 4.23 5.32 -6.89
N ARG A 69 4.46 4.08 -7.32
CA ARG A 69 4.01 3.59 -8.62
C ARG A 69 3.53 2.15 -8.54
N LEU A 70 2.41 1.86 -9.21
CA LEU A 70 1.98 0.50 -9.49
C LEU A 70 2.52 0.07 -10.86
N ALA A 71 2.95 -1.18 -10.97
CA ALA A 71 3.39 -1.76 -12.23
C ALA A 71 3.03 -3.25 -12.30
N ASP A 72 2.53 -3.68 -13.44
CA ASP A 72 2.40 -5.10 -13.75
C ASP A 72 3.78 -5.77 -13.85
N SER A 73 3.79 -7.09 -13.76
CA SER A 73 5.00 -7.91 -13.92
C SER A 73 5.77 -7.58 -15.21
N ASP A 74 5.07 -7.39 -16.33
CA ASP A 74 5.68 -7.06 -17.63
C ASP A 74 6.33 -5.66 -17.66
N GLN A 75 5.77 -4.71 -16.91
CA GLN A 75 6.19 -3.31 -16.90
C GLN A 75 7.19 -3.01 -15.78
N LEU A 76 7.46 -3.98 -14.90
CA LEU A 76 8.24 -3.78 -13.68
C LEU A 76 9.65 -3.24 -13.97
N SER A 77 10.33 -3.80 -14.97
CA SER A 77 11.68 -3.37 -15.36
C SER A 77 11.72 -1.93 -15.86
N VAL A 78 10.70 -1.52 -16.63
CA VAL A 78 10.57 -0.14 -17.13
C VAL A 78 10.21 0.82 -16.00
N ALA A 79 9.29 0.41 -15.11
CA ALA A 79 8.88 1.22 -13.97
C ALA A 79 10.05 1.52 -13.02
N LYS A 80 10.96 0.56 -12.81
CA LYS A 80 12.18 0.74 -12.00
C LYS A 80 13.11 1.83 -12.53
N GLN A 81 13.13 2.09 -13.85
CA GLN A 81 13.99 3.12 -14.45
C GLN A 81 13.55 4.55 -14.12
N SER A 82 12.32 4.75 -13.62
CA SER A 82 11.84 6.07 -13.19
C SER A 82 12.40 6.51 -11.84
N PHE A 83 13.14 5.65 -11.15
CA PHE A 83 13.69 5.90 -9.83
C PHE A 83 15.20 6.18 -9.90
N ALA A 84 15.67 7.12 -9.08
CA ALA A 84 17.09 7.46 -8.98
C ALA A 84 17.93 6.34 -8.36
N PHE A 85 17.32 5.53 -7.49
CA PHE A 85 17.92 4.37 -6.82
C PHE A 85 16.99 3.17 -6.93
N PRO A 86 17.47 1.93 -6.74
CA PRO A 86 16.61 0.75 -6.70
C PRO A 86 15.45 0.96 -5.71
N PRO A 87 14.18 1.02 -6.20
CA PRO A 87 13.04 1.29 -5.33
C PRO A 87 12.72 0.08 -4.46
N LYS A 88 12.06 0.32 -3.34
CA LYS A 88 11.42 -0.75 -2.59
C LYS A 88 10.28 -1.29 -3.44
N CYS A 89 10.30 -2.60 -3.69
CA CYS A 89 9.33 -3.30 -4.52
C CYS A 89 8.63 -4.34 -3.66
N VAL A 90 7.30 -4.29 -3.60
CA VAL A 90 6.48 -5.27 -2.88
C VAL A 90 5.36 -5.77 -3.78
N VAL A 91 4.97 -7.04 -3.64
CA VAL A 91 3.78 -7.56 -4.32
C VAL A 91 2.55 -6.86 -3.73
N TYR A 92 1.77 -6.22 -4.59
CA TYR A 92 0.55 -5.52 -4.21
C TYR A 92 -0.68 -6.42 -4.40
N SER A 93 -0.79 -7.08 -5.54
CA SER A 93 -1.86 -8.02 -5.84
C SER A 93 -1.40 -9.22 -6.66
N ILE A 94 -2.14 -10.32 -6.55
CA ILE A 94 -2.00 -11.53 -7.34
C ILE A 94 -3.35 -11.87 -7.98
N GLN A 95 -3.34 -12.25 -9.26
CA GLN A 95 -4.53 -12.58 -10.03
C GLN A 95 -4.20 -13.53 -11.20
N ARG A 96 -5.19 -14.28 -11.71
CA ARG A 96 -4.99 -15.18 -12.88
C ARG A 96 -4.81 -14.44 -14.19
N ARG A 97 -5.60 -13.38 -14.40
CA ARG A 97 -5.60 -12.57 -15.61
C ARG A 97 -4.89 -11.25 -15.36
N LYS A 98 -4.26 -10.68 -16.38
CA LYS A 98 -3.63 -9.36 -16.27
C LYS A 98 -4.65 -8.34 -15.76
N CYS A 99 -4.22 -7.50 -14.82
CA CYS A 99 -5.07 -6.46 -14.27
C CYS A 99 -5.40 -5.45 -15.37
N LYS A 100 -6.70 -5.19 -15.59
CA LYS A 100 -7.14 -4.25 -16.64
C LYS A 100 -7.05 -2.81 -16.19
N ASP A 101 -7.37 -2.58 -14.91
CA ASP A 101 -7.40 -1.25 -14.35
C ASP A 101 -7.13 -1.25 -12.85
N SER A 102 -6.56 -0.13 -12.38
CA SER A 102 -6.25 0.06 -10.96
C SER A 102 -7.48 0.32 -10.09
N LEU A 103 -8.64 0.64 -10.69
CA LEU A 103 -9.88 0.84 -9.93
C LEU A 103 -10.41 -0.48 -9.40
N SER A 104 -10.35 -1.54 -10.19
CA SER A 104 -10.73 -2.90 -9.81
C SER A 104 -9.93 -3.37 -8.59
N LEU A 105 -8.63 -3.06 -8.54
CA LEU A 105 -7.79 -3.33 -7.37
C LEU A 105 -8.23 -2.52 -6.14
N ALA A 106 -8.50 -1.23 -6.32
CA ALA A 106 -8.95 -0.37 -5.23
C ALA A 106 -10.30 -0.83 -4.66
N PHE A 107 -11.22 -1.30 -5.51
CA PHE A 107 -12.50 -1.84 -5.06
C PHE A 107 -12.35 -3.07 -4.18
N CYS A 108 -11.40 -3.97 -4.47
CA CYS A 108 -11.13 -5.12 -3.60
C CYS A 108 -10.75 -4.71 -2.18
N ASP A 109 -9.95 -3.65 -2.02
CA ASP A 109 -9.55 -3.18 -0.69
C ASP A 109 -10.67 -2.37 0.01
N LEU A 110 -11.54 -1.68 -0.75
CA LEU A 110 -12.59 -0.80 -0.21
C LEU A 110 -13.89 -1.51 0.18
N LEU A 111 -14.20 -2.67 -0.41
CA LEU A 111 -15.50 -3.34 -0.23
C LEU A 111 -15.64 -4.10 1.09
N HIS A 112 -14.58 -4.18 1.89
CA HIS A 112 -14.64 -4.82 3.19
C HIS A 112 -15.23 -3.87 4.24
N ASN A 113 -16.29 -4.30 4.93
CA ASN A 113 -16.70 -3.68 6.19
C ASN A 113 -15.68 -4.08 7.28
N ILE A 114 -14.57 -3.36 7.34
CA ILE A 114 -13.45 -3.66 8.25
C ILE A 114 -13.77 -3.17 9.65
N SER A 115 -13.79 -4.07 10.64
CA SER A 115 -13.95 -3.68 12.05
C SER A 115 -12.69 -3.00 12.60
N GLY A 116 -12.81 -2.28 13.71
CA GLY A 116 -11.67 -1.61 14.35
C GLY A 116 -10.52 -2.57 14.73
N ASP A 117 -10.84 -3.80 15.12
CA ASP A 117 -9.81 -4.81 15.43
C ASP A 117 -9.14 -5.37 14.17
N GLN A 118 -9.88 -5.51 13.07
CA GLN A 118 -9.30 -5.87 11.77
C GLN A 118 -8.33 -4.78 11.28
N LEU A 119 -8.67 -3.50 11.45
CA LEU A 119 -7.77 -2.38 11.09
C LEU A 119 -6.43 -2.44 11.85
N LYS A 120 -6.43 -2.88 13.11
CA LYS A 120 -5.19 -3.03 13.90
C LYS A 120 -4.24 -4.09 13.30
N ARG A 121 -4.77 -5.11 12.62
CA ARG A 121 -3.94 -6.12 11.94
C ARG A 121 -3.28 -5.61 10.65
N LEU A 122 -3.87 -4.58 10.05
CA LEU A 122 -3.36 -3.94 8.84
C LEU A 122 -2.20 -2.98 9.10
N THR A 123 -1.89 -2.66 10.37
CA THR A 123 -0.72 -1.86 10.73
C THR A 123 0.46 -2.73 11.16
N SER A 124 1.66 -2.33 10.74
CA SER A 124 2.93 -2.86 11.23
C SER A 124 3.55 -1.99 12.33
N ILE A 125 3.00 -0.79 12.57
CA ILE A 125 3.46 0.13 13.61
C ILE A 125 2.57 -0.10 14.82
N PRO A 126 3.08 -0.71 15.91
CA PRO A 126 2.30 -0.91 17.11
C PRO A 126 2.00 0.45 17.74
N TRP A 127 0.72 0.67 18.07
CA TRP A 127 0.34 1.77 18.94
C TRP A 127 0.56 1.34 20.38
N ASP A 128 1.60 1.87 21.01
CA ASP A 128 1.89 1.64 22.43
C ASP A 128 1.76 2.94 23.24
N PRO A 129 0.61 3.16 23.90
CA PRO A 129 0.41 4.34 24.76
C PRO A 129 1.25 4.29 26.04
N SER A 130 1.83 3.14 26.40
CA SER A 130 2.64 2.99 27.62
C SER A 130 4.06 3.57 27.47
N THR A 131 4.57 3.65 26.24
CA THR A 131 5.92 4.20 25.97
C THR A 131 6.02 5.71 26.21
N ASN A 132 4.89 6.43 26.23
CA ASN A 132 4.86 7.82 26.67
C ASN A 132 3.44 8.23 27.12
N PRO A 133 3.13 8.28 28.43
CA PRO A 133 1.80 8.62 28.94
C PRO A 133 1.36 10.06 28.61
N SER A 134 2.27 10.91 28.09
CA SER A 134 1.94 12.24 27.58
C SER A 134 1.44 12.25 26.11
N ARG A 135 1.66 11.16 25.35
CA ARG A 135 1.14 11.01 23.98
C ARG A 135 -0.34 10.61 24.03
N LYS A 136 -1.20 11.60 24.24
CA LYS A 136 -2.62 11.46 23.92
C LYS A 136 -2.82 11.67 22.41
N PRO A 137 -3.63 10.83 21.73
CA PRO A 137 -4.03 11.14 20.36
C PRO A 137 -4.67 12.52 20.34
N LEU A 138 -4.19 13.39 19.46
CA LEU A 138 -4.79 14.70 19.26
C LEU A 138 -6.23 14.49 18.76
N SER A 139 -7.16 15.24 19.34
CA SER A 139 -8.52 15.38 18.82
C SER A 139 -8.51 15.94 17.39
N GLY A 140 -9.60 15.76 16.67
CA GLY A 140 -9.74 16.29 15.30
C GLY A 140 -9.48 17.80 15.22
N GLN A 141 -9.87 18.53 16.26
CA GLN A 141 -9.65 19.98 16.37
C GLN A 141 -8.17 20.32 16.60
N GLU A 142 -7.50 19.64 17.53
CA GLU A 142 -6.08 19.85 17.82
C GLU A 142 -5.19 19.54 16.60
N ASN A 143 -5.56 18.54 15.79
CA ASN A 143 -4.86 18.25 14.53
C ASN A 143 -4.96 19.39 13.52
N GLN A 144 -6.14 20.02 13.40
CA GLN A 144 -6.35 21.16 12.51
C GLN A 144 -5.58 22.40 12.98
N GLU A 145 -5.60 22.68 14.29
CA GLU A 145 -4.87 23.79 14.89
C GLU A 145 -3.36 23.62 14.76
N THR A 146 -2.84 22.40 14.97
CA THR A 146 -1.42 22.07 14.79
C THR A 146 -0.97 22.24 13.34
N ALA A 147 -1.78 21.79 12.37
CA ALA A 147 -1.48 21.97 10.95
C ALA A 147 -1.41 23.45 10.56
N LEU A 148 -2.32 24.27 11.09
CA LEU A 148 -2.34 25.72 10.86
C LEU A 148 -1.17 26.44 11.55
N TYR A 149 -0.73 25.96 12.72
CA TYR A 149 0.44 26.49 13.43
C TYR A 149 1.75 26.20 12.68
N ILE A 150 1.93 24.97 12.19
CA ILE A 150 3.11 24.58 11.39
C ILE A 150 3.23 25.43 10.11
N LEU A 151 2.10 25.76 9.48
CA LEU A 151 2.07 26.64 8.31
C LEU A 151 2.39 28.11 8.62
N LYS A 152 2.37 28.53 9.89
CA LYS A 152 2.60 29.90 10.35
C LYS A 152 3.92 30.11 11.10
N ALA A 153 4.63 29.03 11.44
CA ALA A 153 5.90 29.12 12.16
C ALA A 153 7.01 29.69 11.26
N PRO A 154 7.93 30.54 11.78
CA PRO A 154 9.10 30.99 11.05
C PRO A 154 9.99 29.80 10.70
N VAL A 155 10.48 29.75 9.45
CA VAL A 155 11.37 28.70 8.95
C VAL A 155 12.77 28.91 9.54
N ASP A 156 13.01 28.42 10.75
CA ASP A 156 14.37 28.08 11.18
C ASP A 156 14.66 26.66 10.68
N THR A 157 15.62 26.56 9.78
CA THR A 157 15.96 25.37 9.00
C THR A 157 16.50 24.22 9.86
N PRO A 158 15.85 23.06 9.93
CA PRO A 158 16.55 21.80 9.88
C PRO A 158 16.68 21.39 8.40
N VAL A 159 17.91 21.14 7.95
CA VAL A 159 18.16 20.48 6.66
C VAL A 159 17.67 19.04 6.76
N LEU A 160 16.36 18.86 6.56
CA LEU A 160 15.81 17.60 6.10
C LEU A 160 16.12 17.52 4.60
N PRO A 161 16.58 16.37 4.06
CA PRO A 161 16.59 16.20 2.61
C PRO A 161 15.18 16.53 2.11
N ASN A 162 15.08 17.41 1.11
CA ASN A 162 13.83 17.83 0.49
C ASN A 162 13.08 16.63 -0.11
N LEU A 163 12.44 15.82 0.74
CA LEU A 163 11.39 14.89 0.38
C LEU A 163 10.10 15.70 0.46
N ALA A 164 9.81 16.46 -0.59
CA ALA A 164 8.56 17.17 -0.70
C ALA A 164 7.41 16.17 -0.84
N THR A 165 6.71 15.89 0.27
CA THR A 165 5.31 15.40 0.28
C THR A 165 4.31 16.52 0.55
N SER A 166 4.76 17.78 0.63
CA SER A 166 3.86 18.91 0.84
C SER A 166 3.14 19.26 -0.46
N GLY A 167 1.93 18.71 -0.62
CA GLY A 167 0.96 19.16 -1.60
C GLY A 167 0.66 20.64 -1.40
N ARG A 168 1.21 21.48 -2.29
CA ARG A 168 0.72 22.85 -2.48
C ARG A 168 1.07 23.37 -3.87
N SER A 169 0.24 23.04 -4.86
CA SER A 169 -0.04 23.95 -5.97
C SER A 169 -1.39 23.59 -6.61
N ASN A 170 -2.11 24.63 -7.02
CA ASN A 170 -3.54 24.65 -7.30
C ASN A 170 -3.98 23.63 -8.38
N LYS A 171 -5.15 23.01 -8.14
CA LYS A 171 -5.82 21.97 -8.95
C LYS A 171 -5.29 20.54 -8.75
N ILE A 172 -5.38 20.00 -7.53
CA ILE A 172 -5.69 18.56 -7.44
C ILE A 172 -7.17 18.44 -7.81
N ARG A 173 -7.43 18.26 -9.10
CA ARG A 173 -8.68 17.66 -9.53
C ARG A 173 -8.68 16.25 -8.96
N THR A 174 -9.52 15.97 -7.98
CA THR A 174 -9.87 14.60 -7.52
C THR A 174 -10.51 13.73 -8.62
N SER A 175 -10.46 14.16 -9.89
CA SER A 175 -10.96 13.45 -11.07
C SER A 175 -9.87 12.85 -11.96
N ASP A 176 -8.59 13.00 -11.64
CA ASP A 176 -7.53 12.39 -12.46
C ASP A 176 -7.12 11.03 -11.87
N PHE A 177 -8.10 10.15 -11.66
CA PHE A 177 -7.85 8.71 -11.57
C PHE A 177 -7.39 8.26 -12.96
N LYS A 178 -6.14 8.52 -13.31
CA LYS A 178 -5.52 7.86 -14.46
C LYS A 178 -5.37 6.40 -14.08
N ASN A 179 -5.93 5.52 -14.91
CA ASN A 179 -5.61 4.11 -14.84
C ASN A 179 -4.08 3.97 -14.84
N PHE A 180 -3.53 3.30 -13.83
CA PHE A 180 -2.08 3.15 -13.70
C PHE A 180 -1.50 2.10 -14.67
N PHE A 181 -2.38 1.46 -15.45
CA PHE A 181 -2.08 0.48 -16.49
C PHE A 181 -2.48 1.00 -17.88
#